data_AF-A0A660W4W7-F1
#
_entry.id   AF-A0A660W4W7-F1
#
_cell.length_a   1.000
_cell.length_b   1.000
_cell.length_c   1.000
_cell.angle_alpha   90.00
_cell.angle_beta   90.00
_cell.angle_gamma   90.00
#
_symmetry.space_group_name_H-M   'P 1'
#
loop_
_entity.id
_entity.type
_entity.pdbx_description
1 polymer ?
#
loop_
_entity_poly.entity_id
_entity_poly.type
_entity_poly.pdbx_seq_one_letter_code
_entity_poly.pdbx_strand_id
1 'polypeptide(L)'
;RTEFESKFDDNREGLVELFTATRAATETTLLEDLNDGLGVETVAGDDFRINLRDGSTITVNVSGALTLGDVLRLINDDSENDGRLVAAISEDGRSLKLVDSGPGTGEISVDGINGSRAHAGLGLNFALSNSGGKFIGSPLNPEGAPGIAHRLEDLLDFLTDPSDGSIASATDGLDQKIEGYEKSIEKMEERLEKKEKRLRDQFTQLELAMSESQSTLARLQQQMASLQGMS
;
A
#
# COMPACT_ATOMS: atom_id res chain seq x y z
N ARG A 1 -26.58 27.91 -10.23
CA ARG A 1 -27.72 27.97 -9.30
C ARG A 1 -28.52 26.67 -9.43
N THR A 2 -27.85 25.53 -9.64
CA THR A 2 -27.28 24.56 -8.67
C THR A 2 -28.40 23.85 -7.91
N GLU A 3 -28.65 22.57 -8.24
CA GLU A 3 -29.55 21.62 -7.54
C GLU A 3 -29.53 21.74 -6.01
N PHE A 4 -28.38 22.16 -5.49
CA PHE A 4 -28.15 22.50 -4.09
C PHE A 4 -29.19 23.46 -3.47
N GLU A 5 -29.63 24.50 -4.20
CA GLU A 5 -30.66 25.43 -3.71
C GLU A 5 -32.07 24.83 -3.79
N SER A 6 -32.34 23.95 -4.78
CA SER A 6 -33.66 23.32 -4.96
C SER A 6 -34.00 22.29 -3.89
N LYS A 7 -33.00 21.72 -3.20
CA LYS A 7 -33.20 20.69 -2.17
C LYS A 7 -33.22 21.26 -0.74
N PHE A 8 -32.87 22.54 -0.57
CA PHE A 8 -32.74 23.17 0.75
C PHE A 8 -34.08 23.61 1.36
N ASP A 9 -35.09 23.91 0.54
CA ASP A 9 -36.36 24.46 1.06
C ASP A 9 -37.41 23.40 1.42
N ASP A 10 -37.41 22.21 0.79
CA ASP A 10 -38.52 21.23 0.95
C ASP A 10 -38.11 19.74 1.12
N ASN A 11 -36.83 19.36 0.98
CA ASN A 11 -36.44 17.93 0.98
C ASN A 11 -35.15 17.65 1.77
N ARG A 12 -35.29 17.63 3.10
CA ARG A 12 -34.22 17.24 4.04
C ARG A 12 -33.67 15.84 3.75
N GLU A 13 -34.50 14.92 3.27
CA GLU A 13 -34.09 13.54 2.93
C GLU A 13 -33.18 13.50 1.70
N GLY A 14 -33.47 14.28 0.66
CA GLY A 14 -32.63 14.37 -0.54
C GLY A 14 -31.27 15.05 -0.31
N LEU A 15 -31.17 15.92 0.70
CA LEU A 15 -29.86 16.43 1.14
C LEU A 15 -29.07 15.36 1.89
N VAL A 16 -29.71 14.62 2.81
CA VAL A 16 -29.06 13.50 3.49
C VAL A 16 -28.58 12.48 2.47
N GLU A 17 -29.39 12.14 1.47
CA GLU A 17 -29.00 11.28 0.36
C GLU A 17 -27.79 11.85 -0.42
N LEU A 18 -27.80 13.13 -0.81
CA LEU A 18 -26.66 13.75 -1.51
C LEU A 18 -25.34 13.71 -0.70
N PHE A 19 -25.43 13.78 0.63
CA PHE A 19 -24.26 13.78 1.50
C PHE A 19 -23.83 12.38 1.92
N THR A 20 -24.76 11.52 2.29
CA THR A 20 -24.52 10.22 2.93
C THR A 20 -24.97 9.04 2.09
N ALA A 21 -25.34 9.23 0.81
CA ALA A 21 -25.63 8.11 -0.09
C ALA A 21 -24.41 7.21 -0.15
N THR A 22 -24.52 6.12 0.60
CA THR A 22 -23.55 5.06 0.63
C THR A 22 -23.83 4.14 -0.54
N ARG A 23 -22.82 3.95 -1.40
CA ARG A 23 -22.85 2.97 -2.50
C ARG A 23 -22.65 1.54 -1.95
N ALA A 24 -23.23 1.25 -0.78
CA ALA A 24 -23.18 -0.08 -0.19
C ALA A 24 -24.14 -0.95 -0.95
N ALA A 25 -23.58 -1.97 -1.59
CA ALA A 25 -24.36 -3.07 -2.06
C ALA A 25 -24.97 -3.81 -0.86
N THR A 26 -26.20 -4.24 -1.03
CA THR A 26 -26.97 -5.07 -0.12
C THR A 26 -27.39 -6.34 -0.83
N GLU A 27 -27.94 -7.31 -0.11
CA GLU A 27 -28.47 -8.53 -0.73
C GLU A 27 -29.57 -8.24 -1.75
N THR A 28 -30.27 -7.11 -1.66
CA THR A 28 -31.32 -6.71 -2.61
C THR A 28 -30.79 -5.91 -3.80
N THR A 29 -29.49 -5.59 -3.84
CA THR A 29 -28.89 -4.87 -4.98
C THR A 29 -28.94 -5.75 -6.22
N LEU A 30 -29.48 -5.22 -7.31
CA LEU A 30 -29.60 -5.94 -8.57
C LEU A 30 -28.21 -6.11 -9.21
N LEU A 31 -27.99 -7.24 -9.87
CA LEU A 31 -26.74 -7.47 -10.59
C LEU A 31 -26.60 -6.54 -11.79
N GLU A 32 -27.69 -6.05 -12.37
CA GLU A 32 -27.67 -5.09 -13.48
C GLU A 32 -27.19 -3.70 -13.05
N ASP A 33 -27.41 -3.34 -11.78
CA ASP A 33 -26.95 -2.06 -11.24
C ASP A 33 -25.44 -2.08 -10.95
N LEU A 34 -24.78 -3.25 -10.88
CA LEU A 34 -23.36 -3.32 -10.55
C LEU A 34 -22.47 -2.73 -11.67
N ASN A 35 -21.21 -2.44 -11.33
CA ASN A 35 -20.23 -1.93 -12.28
C ASN A 35 -20.67 -0.64 -13.00
N ASP A 36 -21.18 0.33 -12.23
CA ASP A 36 -21.72 1.60 -12.74
C ASP A 36 -22.94 1.43 -13.66
N GLY A 37 -23.78 0.42 -13.40
CA GLY A 37 -24.95 0.10 -14.23
C GLY A 37 -24.60 -0.67 -15.52
N LEU A 38 -23.35 -1.14 -15.65
CA LEU A 38 -22.97 -2.06 -16.74
C LEU A 38 -23.44 -3.50 -16.47
N GLY A 39 -23.73 -3.80 -15.21
CA GLY A 39 -24.19 -5.08 -14.74
C GLY A 39 -23.09 -6.14 -14.64
N VAL A 40 -23.51 -7.37 -14.39
CA VAL A 40 -22.63 -8.56 -14.37
C VAL A 40 -22.92 -9.42 -15.59
N GLU A 41 -21.93 -9.55 -16.47
CA GLU A 41 -22.03 -10.43 -17.64
C GLU A 41 -21.89 -11.90 -17.23
N THR A 42 -22.91 -12.71 -17.54
CA THR A 42 -22.92 -14.15 -17.32
C THR A 42 -22.95 -14.92 -18.64
N VAL A 43 -22.57 -16.20 -18.58
CA VAL A 43 -22.68 -17.13 -19.72
C VAL A 43 -23.39 -18.37 -19.23
N ALA A 44 -24.29 -18.92 -20.05
CA ALA A 44 -25.04 -20.12 -19.69
C ALA A 44 -24.11 -21.27 -19.28
N GLY A 45 -24.37 -21.82 -18.08
CA GLY A 45 -23.53 -22.84 -17.45
C GLY A 45 -22.76 -22.24 -16.28
N ASP A 46 -21.74 -22.96 -15.81
CA ASP A 46 -20.95 -22.49 -14.68
C ASP A 46 -20.09 -21.28 -15.08
N ASP A 47 -20.08 -20.26 -14.24
CA ASP A 47 -19.49 -18.97 -14.55
C ASP A 47 -18.07 -18.82 -13.97
N PHE A 48 -17.87 -19.31 -12.75
CA PHE A 48 -16.56 -19.22 -12.10
C PHE A 48 -16.32 -20.37 -11.13
N ARG A 49 -15.05 -20.55 -10.78
CA ARG A 49 -14.59 -21.55 -9.83
C ARG A 49 -13.83 -20.88 -8.70
N ILE A 50 -14.18 -21.22 -7.47
CA ILE A 50 -13.47 -20.82 -6.27
C ILE A 50 -12.53 -21.96 -5.89
N ASN A 51 -11.22 -21.68 -5.81
CA ASN A 51 -10.23 -22.62 -5.30
C ASN A 51 -9.98 -22.33 -3.81
N LEU A 52 -10.16 -23.34 -2.97
CA LEU A 52 -10.01 -23.27 -1.52
C LEU A 52 -8.57 -23.57 -1.08
N ARG A 53 -8.29 -23.36 0.21
CA ARG A 53 -6.93 -23.42 0.76
C ARG A 53 -6.33 -24.84 0.81
N ASP A 54 -7.17 -25.87 0.77
CA ASP A 54 -6.76 -27.28 0.64
C ASP A 54 -6.66 -27.75 -0.82
N GLY A 55 -6.93 -26.86 -1.79
CA GLY A 55 -6.95 -27.17 -3.22
C GLY A 55 -8.26 -27.80 -3.71
N SER A 56 -9.27 -27.97 -2.85
CA SER A 56 -10.62 -28.29 -3.31
C SER A 56 -11.26 -27.08 -3.99
N THR A 57 -12.31 -27.31 -4.77
CA THR A 57 -12.91 -26.27 -5.61
C THR A 57 -14.43 -26.28 -5.52
N ILE A 58 -15.03 -25.10 -5.62
CA ILE A 58 -16.48 -24.90 -5.70
C ILE A 58 -16.78 -24.22 -7.03
N THR A 59 -17.65 -24.81 -7.84
CA THR A 59 -18.03 -24.26 -9.14
C THR A 59 -19.39 -23.58 -9.08
N VAL A 60 -19.48 -22.31 -9.46
CA VAL A 60 -20.67 -21.49 -9.23
C VAL A 60 -21.26 -20.99 -10.56
N ASN A 61 -22.57 -21.17 -10.71
CA ASN A 61 -23.36 -20.66 -11.82
C ASN A 61 -24.28 -19.54 -11.32
N VAL A 62 -24.12 -18.34 -11.87
CA VAL A 62 -24.91 -17.15 -11.53
C VAL A 62 -25.84 -16.70 -12.66
N SER A 63 -25.98 -17.48 -13.72
CA SER A 63 -26.83 -17.15 -14.88
C SER A 63 -28.32 -16.94 -14.53
N GLY A 64 -28.79 -17.45 -13.40
CA GLY A 64 -30.16 -17.26 -12.91
C GLY A 64 -30.30 -16.25 -11.76
N ALA A 65 -29.20 -15.62 -11.33
CA ALA A 65 -29.21 -14.66 -10.23
C ALA A 65 -29.69 -13.29 -10.71
N LEU A 66 -30.55 -12.64 -9.92
CA LEU A 66 -30.97 -11.26 -10.17
C LEU A 66 -30.30 -10.28 -9.22
N THR A 67 -29.98 -10.74 -8.01
CA THR A 67 -29.46 -9.92 -6.92
C THR A 67 -28.16 -10.45 -6.37
N LEU A 68 -27.41 -9.62 -5.65
CA LEU A 68 -26.27 -10.08 -4.86
C LEU A 68 -26.67 -11.15 -3.84
N GLY A 69 -27.85 -11.04 -3.23
CA GLY A 69 -28.36 -12.06 -2.32
C GLY A 69 -28.51 -13.42 -3.00
N ASP A 70 -28.89 -13.46 -4.27
CA ASP A 70 -28.94 -14.70 -5.04
C ASP A 70 -27.55 -15.28 -5.28
N VAL A 71 -26.57 -14.43 -5.62
CA VAL A 71 -25.16 -14.85 -5.78
C VAL A 71 -24.60 -15.41 -4.47
N LEU A 72 -24.80 -14.72 -3.35
CA LEU A 72 -24.35 -15.20 -2.05
C LEU A 72 -24.96 -16.55 -1.70
N ARG A 73 -26.26 -16.73 -1.97
CA ARG A 73 -26.96 -17.99 -1.76
C ARG A 73 -26.39 -19.10 -2.64
N LEU A 74 -26.15 -18.82 -3.91
CA LEU A 74 -25.56 -19.78 -4.85
C LEU A 74 -24.17 -20.25 -4.41
N ILE A 75 -23.37 -19.38 -3.78
CA ILE A 75 -22.06 -19.78 -3.24
C ILE A 75 -22.21 -20.53 -1.90
N ASN A 76 -22.99 -19.97 -0.97
CA ASN A 76 -23.08 -20.49 0.39
C ASN A 76 -23.82 -21.83 0.47
N ASP A 77 -24.88 -21.99 -0.33
CA ASP A 77 -25.71 -23.19 -0.37
C ASP A 77 -25.25 -24.17 -1.46
N ASP A 78 -24.08 -23.94 -2.08
CA ASP A 78 -23.51 -24.86 -3.05
C ASP A 78 -23.25 -26.22 -2.41
N SER A 79 -23.59 -27.29 -3.12
CA SER A 79 -23.38 -28.66 -2.64
C SER A 79 -21.91 -29.03 -2.41
N GLU A 80 -20.97 -28.36 -3.09
CA GLU A 80 -19.52 -28.54 -2.92
C GLU A 80 -18.98 -27.73 -1.73
N ASN A 81 -19.76 -26.78 -1.19
CA ASN A 81 -19.32 -25.90 -0.10
C ASN A 81 -19.28 -26.60 1.27
N ASP A 82 -20.28 -27.45 1.58
CA ASP A 82 -20.41 -28.17 2.86
C ASP A 82 -20.21 -27.26 4.11
N GLY A 83 -20.55 -25.97 4.00
CA GLY A 83 -20.38 -24.95 5.05
C GLY A 83 -18.95 -24.49 5.31
N ARG A 84 -17.98 -24.81 4.44
CA ARG A 84 -16.56 -24.52 4.63
C ARG A 84 -16.18 -23.08 4.26
N LEU A 85 -16.81 -22.58 3.20
CA LEU A 85 -16.68 -21.22 2.70
C LEU A 85 -17.91 -20.42 3.09
N VAL A 86 -17.70 -19.20 3.56
CA VAL A 86 -18.77 -18.22 3.76
C VAL A 86 -18.53 -17.03 2.84
N ALA A 87 -19.43 -16.84 1.87
CA ALA A 87 -19.54 -15.63 1.08
C ALA A 87 -20.46 -14.63 1.77
N ALA A 88 -20.03 -13.37 1.83
CA ALA A 88 -20.82 -12.27 2.37
C ALA A 88 -20.46 -10.97 1.67
N ILE A 89 -21.30 -9.94 1.83
CA ILE A 89 -20.90 -8.57 1.50
C ILE A 89 -19.98 -8.07 2.63
N SER A 90 -18.96 -7.31 2.28
CA SER A 90 -18.09 -6.63 3.25
C SER A 90 -18.90 -5.67 4.14
N GLU A 91 -18.37 -5.35 5.32
CA GLU A 91 -19.08 -4.52 6.31
C GLU A 91 -19.38 -3.10 5.80
N ASP A 92 -18.53 -2.60 4.90
CA ASP A 92 -18.69 -1.34 4.19
C ASP A 92 -19.69 -1.42 3.02
N GLY A 93 -20.17 -2.62 2.67
CA GLY A 93 -21.06 -2.84 1.54
C GLY A 93 -20.39 -2.74 0.17
N ARG A 94 -19.06 -2.56 0.09
CA ARG A 94 -18.40 -2.17 -1.17
C ARG A 94 -17.92 -3.35 -1.98
N SER A 95 -17.61 -4.47 -1.34
CA SER A 95 -17.02 -5.64 -1.97
C SER A 95 -17.68 -6.93 -1.49
N LEU A 96 -17.46 -8.02 -2.22
CA LEU A 96 -17.74 -9.36 -1.71
C LEU A 96 -16.53 -9.88 -0.94
N LYS A 97 -16.77 -10.54 0.19
CA LYS A 97 -15.78 -11.27 0.97
C LYS A 97 -16.10 -12.76 0.98
N LEU A 98 -15.07 -13.58 0.83
CA LEU A 98 -15.15 -15.03 1.02
C LEU A 98 -14.26 -15.42 2.19
N VAL A 99 -14.74 -16.30 3.06
CA VAL A 99 -14.00 -16.77 4.23
C VAL A 99 -13.98 -18.29 4.24
N ASP A 100 -12.82 -18.88 3.92
CA ASP A 100 -12.58 -20.33 3.99
C ASP A 100 -12.05 -20.70 5.38
N SER A 101 -12.89 -21.40 6.14
CA SER A 101 -12.57 -21.95 7.46
C SER A 101 -12.12 -23.43 7.39
N GLY A 102 -11.97 -23.97 6.19
CA GLY A 102 -11.48 -25.31 5.94
C GLY A 102 -10.00 -25.51 6.29
N PRO A 103 -9.55 -26.78 6.28
CA PRO A 103 -8.13 -27.10 6.45
C PRO A 103 -7.32 -26.56 5.26
N GLY A 104 -6.01 -26.42 5.44
CA GLY A 104 -5.09 -26.01 4.38
C GLY A 104 -4.39 -24.68 4.64
N THR A 105 -3.28 -24.47 3.94
CA THR A 105 -2.44 -23.27 4.05
C THR A 105 -2.30 -22.55 2.72
N GLY A 106 -2.98 -23.03 1.67
CA GLY A 106 -3.06 -22.34 0.40
C GLY A 106 -3.81 -21.02 0.52
N GLU A 107 -3.79 -20.27 -0.57
CA GLU A 107 -4.56 -19.05 -0.75
C GLU A 107 -5.88 -19.37 -1.45
N ILE A 108 -6.91 -18.58 -1.18
CA ILE A 108 -8.16 -18.67 -1.92
C ILE A 108 -7.96 -17.95 -3.25
N SER A 109 -8.46 -18.51 -4.35
CA SER A 109 -8.54 -17.78 -5.62
C SER A 109 -9.87 -18.03 -6.31
N VAL A 110 -10.26 -17.12 -7.20
CA VAL A 110 -11.46 -17.28 -8.03
C VAL A 110 -11.09 -17.10 -9.49
N ASP A 111 -11.35 -18.12 -10.29
CA ASP A 111 -11.06 -18.14 -11.72
C ASP A 111 -12.35 -18.14 -12.52
N GLY A 112 -12.42 -17.31 -13.56
CA GLY A 112 -13.48 -17.41 -14.56
C GLY A 112 -13.35 -18.70 -15.36
N ILE A 113 -14.48 -19.36 -15.61
CA ILE A 113 -14.54 -20.57 -16.43
C ILE A 113 -15.56 -20.39 -17.55
N ASN A 114 -15.51 -21.29 -18.55
CA ASN A 114 -16.45 -21.31 -19.69
C ASN A 114 -16.57 -19.98 -20.48
N GLY A 115 -15.60 -19.08 -20.34
CA GLY A 115 -15.60 -17.76 -20.97
C GLY A 115 -16.47 -16.70 -20.26
N SER A 116 -17.03 -17.02 -19.09
CA SER A 116 -17.80 -16.06 -18.30
C SER A 116 -16.89 -15.03 -17.62
N ARG A 117 -17.39 -13.79 -17.55
CA ARG A 117 -16.74 -12.67 -16.85
C ARG A 117 -17.44 -12.33 -15.55
N ALA A 118 -18.37 -13.16 -15.09
CA ALA A 118 -19.17 -12.87 -13.90
C ALA A 118 -18.30 -12.67 -12.65
N HIS A 119 -17.26 -13.48 -12.45
CA HIS A 119 -16.30 -13.29 -11.35
C HIS A 119 -15.67 -11.88 -11.37
N ALA A 120 -15.36 -11.31 -12.54
CA ALA A 120 -14.83 -9.96 -12.64
C ALA A 120 -15.90 -8.89 -12.36
N GLY A 121 -17.12 -9.09 -12.88
CA GLY A 121 -18.25 -8.20 -12.61
C GLY A 121 -18.70 -8.22 -11.14
N LEU A 122 -18.39 -9.28 -10.39
CA LEU A 122 -18.62 -9.40 -8.96
C LEU A 122 -17.40 -8.97 -8.12
N GLY A 123 -16.34 -8.46 -8.76
CA GLY A 123 -15.10 -8.06 -8.10
C GLY A 123 -14.26 -9.22 -7.54
N LEU A 124 -14.58 -10.47 -7.87
CA LEU A 124 -13.90 -11.67 -7.37
C LEU A 124 -12.66 -12.06 -8.20
N ASN A 125 -12.36 -11.39 -9.31
CA ASN A 125 -11.17 -11.67 -10.14
C ASN A 125 -9.84 -11.21 -9.51
N PHE A 126 -9.89 -10.37 -8.47
CA PHE A 126 -8.71 -9.89 -7.77
C PHE A 126 -8.99 -9.70 -6.29
N ALA A 127 -8.10 -10.21 -5.44
CA ALA A 127 -8.18 -10.06 -4.00
C ALA A 127 -7.43 -8.79 -3.56
N LEU A 128 -8.15 -7.83 -2.96
CA LEU A 128 -7.55 -6.72 -2.21
C LEU A 128 -6.86 -7.20 -0.93
N SER A 129 -7.32 -8.32 -0.37
CA SER A 129 -6.68 -9.00 0.77
C SER A 129 -6.88 -10.50 0.65
N ASN A 130 -5.79 -11.26 0.77
CA ASN A 130 -5.79 -12.72 0.73
C ASN A 130 -4.91 -13.29 1.83
N SER A 131 -5.43 -13.35 3.05
CA SER A 131 -4.66 -13.87 4.20
C SER A 131 -5.56 -14.57 5.21
N GLY A 132 -5.05 -15.67 5.78
CA GLY A 132 -5.77 -16.44 6.80
C GLY A 132 -7.09 -17.05 6.33
N GLY A 133 -7.24 -17.31 5.03
CA GLY A 133 -8.48 -17.79 4.44
C GLY A 133 -9.55 -16.74 4.25
N LYS A 134 -9.19 -15.46 4.24
CA LYS A 134 -10.09 -14.37 3.84
C LYS A 134 -9.70 -13.92 2.44
N PHE A 135 -10.68 -13.82 1.56
CA PHE A 135 -10.57 -13.23 0.24
C PHE A 135 -11.49 -12.01 0.22
N ILE A 136 -10.96 -10.80 0.03
CA ILE A 136 -11.77 -9.59 -0.15
C ILE A 136 -11.65 -9.17 -1.61
N GLY A 137 -12.77 -9.17 -2.33
CA GLY A 137 -12.83 -8.77 -3.73
C GLY A 137 -12.66 -7.26 -3.94
N SER A 138 -12.64 -6.87 -5.20
CA SER A 138 -12.63 -5.48 -5.65
C SER A 138 -14.01 -4.81 -5.44
N PRO A 139 -14.08 -3.46 -5.51
CA PRO A 139 -15.33 -2.73 -5.33
C PRO A 139 -16.40 -3.08 -6.39
N LEU A 140 -17.65 -3.20 -5.96
CA LEU A 140 -18.83 -3.60 -6.78
C LEU A 140 -19.46 -2.44 -7.55
N ASN A 141 -19.25 -1.20 -7.10
CA ASN A 141 -19.71 0.04 -7.76
C ASN A 141 -21.19 0.01 -8.24
N PRO A 142 -22.19 -0.15 -7.37
CA PRO A 142 -23.61 -0.20 -7.79
C PRO A 142 -24.12 1.15 -8.33
N GLU A 143 -24.88 1.23 -9.43
CA GLU A 143 -25.25 2.42 -10.19
C GLU A 143 -25.69 3.61 -9.31
N GLY A 144 -25.23 4.82 -9.67
CA GLY A 144 -25.54 6.07 -8.95
C GLY A 144 -24.30 6.81 -8.43
N ALA A 145 -24.43 8.12 -8.22
CA ALA A 145 -23.33 8.95 -7.73
C ALA A 145 -23.18 8.78 -6.20
N PRO A 146 -21.98 8.39 -5.69
CA PRO A 146 -21.78 8.33 -4.24
C PRO A 146 -21.94 9.71 -3.63
N GLY A 147 -22.53 9.73 -2.43
CA GLY A 147 -22.72 10.93 -1.64
C GLY A 147 -21.39 11.64 -1.36
N ILE A 148 -21.45 12.94 -1.12
CA ILE A 148 -20.26 13.79 -0.94
C ILE A 148 -19.37 13.28 0.22
N ALA A 149 -19.95 12.73 1.29
CA ALA A 149 -19.19 12.22 2.42
C ALA A 149 -18.34 10.99 2.06
N HIS A 150 -18.85 10.09 1.21
CA HIS A 150 -18.06 8.94 0.76
C HIS A 150 -16.96 9.30 -0.21
N ARG A 151 -17.17 10.31 -1.07
CA ARG A 151 -16.06 10.82 -1.89
C ARG A 151 -14.96 11.42 -1.04
N LEU A 152 -15.32 12.06 0.06
CA LEU A 152 -14.36 12.57 1.04
C LEU A 152 -13.65 11.42 1.76
N GLU A 153 -14.39 10.38 2.15
CA GLU A 153 -13.83 9.16 2.76
C GLU A 153 -12.85 8.45 1.83
N ASP A 154 -13.21 8.24 0.56
CA ASP A 154 -12.32 7.67 -0.47
C ASP A 154 -11.01 8.47 -0.61
N LEU A 155 -11.10 9.80 -0.57
CA LEU A 155 -9.94 10.67 -0.59
C LEU A 155 -9.13 10.54 0.70
N LEU A 156 -9.77 10.47 1.86
CA LEU A 156 -9.08 10.30 3.14
C LEU A 156 -8.38 8.96 3.21
N ASP A 157 -9.01 7.88 2.76
CA ASP A 157 -8.40 6.55 2.66
C ASP A 157 -7.21 6.58 1.70
N PHE A 158 -7.36 7.12 0.49
CA PHE A 158 -6.23 7.23 -0.44
C PHE A 158 -5.07 8.08 0.11
N LEU A 159 -5.37 9.14 0.87
CA LEU A 159 -4.32 9.99 1.47
C LEU A 159 -3.62 9.29 2.65
N THR A 160 -4.38 8.52 3.43
CA THR A 160 -3.94 7.91 4.70
C THR A 160 -3.59 6.43 4.59
N ASP A 161 -3.75 5.83 3.42
CA ASP A 161 -3.41 4.43 3.18
C ASP A 161 -1.96 4.16 3.62
N PRO A 162 -1.73 3.19 4.54
CA PRO A 162 -0.40 2.95 5.10
C PRO A 162 0.64 2.48 4.09
N SER A 163 0.24 1.95 2.93
CA SER A 163 1.13 1.29 1.97
C SER A 163 1.36 2.15 0.73
N ASP A 164 0.29 2.68 0.15
CA ASP A 164 0.32 3.40 -1.14
C ASP A 164 -0.19 4.84 -1.01
N GLY A 165 -0.53 5.28 0.21
CA GLY A 165 -1.05 6.61 0.44
C GLY A 165 -0.02 7.71 0.24
N SER A 166 -0.47 8.89 -0.18
CA SER A 166 0.43 10.02 -0.43
C SER A 166 1.22 10.45 0.83
N ILE A 167 0.65 10.24 2.03
CA ILE A 167 1.32 10.52 3.31
C ILE A 167 2.38 9.46 3.61
N ALA A 168 2.07 8.17 3.39
CA ALA A 168 3.04 7.09 3.54
C ALA A 168 4.22 7.29 2.57
N SER A 169 3.95 7.56 1.30
CA SER A 169 4.98 7.83 0.29
C SER A 169 5.84 9.06 0.62
N ALA A 170 5.23 10.12 1.16
CA ALA A 170 5.99 11.28 1.64
C ALA A 170 6.87 10.94 2.85
N THR A 171 6.39 10.08 3.75
CA THR A 171 7.13 9.60 4.93
C THR A 171 8.32 8.75 4.49
N ASP A 172 8.11 7.76 3.63
CA ASP A 172 9.17 6.92 3.06
C ASP A 172 10.24 7.75 2.35
N GLY A 173 9.82 8.76 1.58
CA GLY A 173 10.74 9.68 0.91
C GLY A 173 11.56 10.54 1.87
N LEU A 174 11.01 10.89 3.05
CA LEU A 174 11.75 11.57 4.10
C LEU A 174 12.71 10.62 4.82
N ASP A 175 12.30 9.38 5.10
CA ASP A 175 13.15 8.37 5.74
C ASP A 175 14.36 8.01 4.87
N GLN A 176 14.16 7.83 3.56
CA GLN A 176 15.27 7.64 2.62
C GLN A 176 16.24 8.82 2.59
N LYS A 177 15.74 10.06 2.73
CA LYS A 177 16.60 11.25 2.83
C LYS A 177 17.39 11.26 4.14
N ILE A 178 16.77 10.86 5.25
CA ILE A 178 17.43 10.73 6.55
C ILE A 178 18.57 9.72 6.45
N GLU A 179 18.33 8.52 5.91
CA GLU A 179 19.39 7.53 5.70
C GLU A 179 20.52 8.06 4.83
N GLY A 180 20.19 8.84 3.79
CA GLY A 180 21.18 9.49 2.93
C GLY A 180 22.04 10.50 3.69
N TYR A 181 21.45 11.27 4.60
CA TYR A 181 22.17 12.20 5.47
C TYR A 181 23.02 11.48 6.50
N GLU A 182 22.54 10.41 7.12
CA GLU A 182 23.31 9.59 8.06
C GLU A 182 24.58 9.03 7.38
N LYS A 183 24.44 8.44 6.18
CA LYS A 183 25.59 7.97 5.39
C LYS A 183 26.56 9.09 5.00
N SER A 184 26.06 10.32 4.84
CA SER A 184 26.91 11.49 4.56
C SER A 184 27.70 11.91 5.79
N ILE A 185 27.05 11.92 6.96
CA ILE A 185 27.65 12.21 8.26
C ILE A 185 28.78 11.21 8.54
N GLU A 186 28.53 9.92 8.39
CA GLU A 186 29.54 8.87 8.59
C GLU A 186 30.79 9.10 7.73
N LYS A 187 30.60 9.39 6.43
CA LYS A 187 31.72 9.71 5.52
C LYS A 187 32.45 10.99 5.89
N MET A 188 31.76 11.98 6.46
CA MET A 188 32.38 13.22 6.93
C MET A 188 33.21 12.96 8.19
N GLU A 189 32.72 12.15 9.12
CA GLU A 189 33.44 11.74 10.33
C GLU A 189 34.74 11.00 9.98
N GLU A 190 34.69 10.02 9.07
CA GLU A 190 35.88 9.29 8.61
C GLU A 190 36.93 10.23 7.99
N ARG A 191 36.47 11.24 7.23
CA ARG A 191 37.35 12.26 6.64
C ARG A 191 37.95 13.18 7.68
N LEU A 192 37.19 13.56 8.70
CA LEU A 192 37.68 14.39 9.80
C LEU A 192 38.77 13.66 10.59
N GLU A 193 38.59 12.37 10.87
CA GLU A 193 39.59 11.55 11.56
C GLU A 193 40.89 11.44 10.75
N LYS A 194 40.80 11.17 9.44
CA LYS A 194 41.96 11.15 8.54
C LYS A 194 42.68 12.51 8.49
N LYS A 195 41.94 13.62 8.49
CA LYS A 195 42.52 14.97 8.51
C LYS A 195 43.21 15.25 9.85
N GLU A 196 42.61 14.88 10.97
CA GLU A 196 43.20 15.02 12.29
C GLU A 196 44.54 14.28 12.37
N LYS A 197 44.55 12.99 11.98
CA LYS A 197 45.78 12.19 11.96
C LYS A 197 46.88 12.84 11.13
N ARG A 198 46.55 13.26 9.91
CA ARG A 198 47.52 13.93 9.01
C ARG A 198 48.07 15.22 9.61
N LEU A 199 47.24 16.03 10.26
CA LEU A 199 47.69 17.27 10.91
C LEU A 199 48.61 16.99 12.10
N ARG A 200 48.31 15.96 12.91
CA ARG A 200 49.19 15.52 14.01
C ARG A 200 50.56 15.07 13.49
N ASP A 201 50.59 14.28 12.42
CA ASP A 201 51.84 13.83 11.79
C ASP A 201 52.66 15.02 11.26
N GLN A 202 52.02 15.98 10.59
CA GLN A 202 52.66 17.20 10.09
C GLN A 202 53.24 18.05 11.23
N PHE A 203 52.50 18.20 12.33
CA PHE A 203 52.97 18.93 13.51
C PHE A 203 54.23 18.28 14.10
N THR A 204 54.25 16.96 14.22
CA THR A 204 55.39 16.19 14.74
C THR A 204 56.64 16.36 13.86
N GLN A 205 56.47 16.34 12.54
CA GLN A 205 57.57 16.57 11.59
C GLN A 205 58.14 18.00 11.69
N LEU A 206 57.27 19.00 11.88
CA LEU A 206 57.71 20.37 12.08
C LEU A 206 58.50 20.53 13.38
N GLU A 207 58.09 19.90 14.48
CA GLU A 207 58.87 19.87 15.71
C GLU A 207 60.26 19.27 15.52
N LEU A 208 60.36 18.17 14.76
CA LEU A 208 61.64 17.54 14.44
C LEU A 208 62.54 18.46 13.59
N ALA A 209 61.99 19.05 12.54
CA ALA A 209 62.72 19.97 11.67
C ALA A 209 63.22 21.22 12.43
N MET A 210 62.41 21.74 13.37
CA MET A 210 62.82 22.83 14.26
C MET A 210 63.96 22.41 15.20
N SER A 211 63.88 21.22 15.80
CA SER A 211 64.95 20.65 16.63
C SER A 211 66.26 20.50 15.84
N GLU A 212 66.20 19.96 14.62
CA GLU A 212 67.35 19.86 13.72
C GLU A 212 67.90 21.24 13.35
N SER A 213 67.04 22.21 13.03
CA SER A 213 67.45 23.58 12.74
C SER A 213 68.15 24.24 13.92
N GLN A 214 67.63 24.08 15.14
CA GLN A 214 68.28 24.55 16.38
C GLN A 214 69.65 23.89 16.60
N SER A 215 69.75 22.58 16.38
CA SER A 215 71.02 21.84 16.47
C SER A 215 72.05 22.32 15.42
N THR A 216 71.57 22.69 14.23
CA THR A 216 72.40 23.16 13.12
C THR A 216 72.87 24.58 13.38
N LEU A 217 72.00 25.45 13.89
CA LEU A 217 72.35 26.79 14.35
C LEU A 217 73.39 26.76 15.47
N ALA A 218 73.24 25.87 16.46
CA ALA A 218 74.23 25.69 17.52
C ALA A 218 75.61 25.26 16.97
N ARG A 219 75.63 24.34 15.99
CA ARG A 219 76.87 23.95 15.28
C ARG A 219 77.47 25.10 14.49
N LEU A 220 76.66 25.86 13.75
CA LEU A 220 77.14 27.02 12.99
C LEU A 220 77.70 28.11 13.91
N GLN A 221 77.07 28.36 15.06
CA GLN A 221 77.59 29.29 16.07
C GLN A 221 78.94 28.82 16.62
N GLN A 222 79.10 27.53 16.90
CA GLN A 222 80.39 26.96 17.32
C GLN A 222 81.46 27.09 16.23
N GLN A 223 81.10 26.82 14.97
CA GLN A 223 82.01 26.99 13.83
C GLN A 223 82.41 28.46 13.64
N MET A 224 81.46 29.39 13.71
CA MET A 224 81.77 30.82 13.62
C MET A 224 82.63 31.31 14.79
N ALA A 225 82.40 30.84 16.02
CA ALA A 225 83.25 31.15 17.16
C ALA A 225 84.67 30.62 16.97
N SER A 226 84.82 29.42 16.39
CA SER A 226 86.13 28.86 16.05
C SER A 226 86.84 29.60 14.92
N LEU A 227 86.10 30.13 13.94
CA LEU A 227 86.67 30.92 12.83
C LEU A 227 87.03 32.35 13.24
N GLN A 228 86.29 32.95 14.18
CA GLN A 228 86.63 34.26 14.76
C GLN A 228 87.81 34.19 15.74
N GLY A 229 88.07 33.04 16.36
CA GLY A 229 89.26 32.81 17.19
C GLY A 229 90.53 32.46 16.41
N MET A 230 90.45 32.33 15.08
CA MET A 230 91.59 32.02 14.18
C MET A 230 92.07 33.24 13.35
N SER A 231 91.49 34.43 13.57
CA SER A 231 91.97 35.74 13.07
C SER A 231 92.55 36.56 14.22
#